data_AF-A0A8C5TA54-F1
#
_entry.id   AF-A0A8C5TA54-F1
#
_cell.length_a   1.000
_cell.length_b   1.000
_cell.length_c   1.000
_cell.angle_alpha   90.00
_cell.angle_beta   90.00
_cell.angle_gamma   90.00
#
_symmetry.space_group_name_H-M   'P 1'
#
loop_
_entity.id
_entity.type
_entity.pdbx_description
1 polymer ?
#
loop_
_entity_poly.entity_id
_entity_poly.type
_entity_poly.pdbx_seq_one_letter_code
_entity_poly.pdbx_strand_id
1 'polypeptide(L)'
;DKDIYLIFESMETDLHAVIKKGNLLKDIHKCYILYQLLKATKFIHSGNVIHRDQKPSNILLDAQCCVKLCDFGLARSLRQLSEEQTVPVLTEYVATRWYRAPEILLASRSYTKGVDMWSIGCILGEMLLGKPLFPGTSTMNQIEQILRICGILELKNYWSLPSQTRVAFEEIFPPSTPLPALDLLKKLLVFNPDKRLTAEEALKHPYVNRFHCPAREPSLDFDVILPLGDDVQLSVAEYRNKLYEVLSSYFPKF
;
A
#
# COMPACT_ATOMS: atom_id res chain seq x y z
N ASP A 1 1.81 25.29 -24.03
CA ASP A 1 2.17 25.85 -22.70
C ASP A 1 1.13 25.66 -21.58
N LYS A 2 0.12 24.78 -21.74
CA LYS A 2 -0.85 24.44 -20.68
C LYS A 2 -0.62 23.05 -20.06
N ASP A 3 0.17 22.21 -20.72
CA ASP A 3 0.34 20.80 -20.39
C ASP A 3 1.72 20.56 -19.78
N ILE A 4 1.79 19.65 -18.82
CA ILE A 4 3.04 19.16 -18.22
C ILE A 4 3.25 17.75 -18.75
N TYR A 5 4.42 17.52 -19.36
CA TYR A 5 4.82 16.20 -19.85
C TYR A 5 5.87 15.63 -18.92
N LEU A 6 5.56 14.49 -18.30
CA LEU A 6 6.49 13.73 -17.47
C LEU A 6 6.90 12.47 -18.26
N ILE A 7 8.20 12.34 -18.51
CA ILE A 7 8.76 11.21 -19.25
C ILE A 7 9.34 10.23 -18.23
N PHE A 8 8.86 8.99 -18.27
CA PHE A 8 9.31 7.89 -17.43
C PHE A 8 9.81 6.74 -18.31
N GLU A 9 10.47 5.77 -17.69
CA GLU A 9 10.70 4.48 -18.34
C GLU A 9 9.38 3.76 -18.63
N SER A 10 9.38 2.95 -19.69
CA SER A 10 8.21 2.15 -20.05
C SER A 10 8.15 0.89 -19.21
N MET A 11 6.96 0.57 -18.69
CA MET A 11 6.64 -0.69 -18.02
C MET A 11 5.56 -1.40 -18.82
N GLU A 12 5.73 -2.68 -19.13
CA GLU A 12 4.86 -3.42 -20.06
C GLU A 12 3.47 -3.71 -19.50
N THR A 13 3.34 -3.86 -18.17
CA THR A 13 2.06 -4.19 -17.54
C THR A 13 2.00 -3.78 -16.07
N ASP A 14 0.89 -4.12 -15.42
CA ASP A 14 0.67 -3.95 -13.99
C ASP A 14 0.29 -5.29 -13.34
N LEU A 15 0.45 -5.39 -12.03
CA LEU A 15 0.18 -6.61 -11.30
C LEU A 15 -1.30 -7.03 -11.36
N HIS A 16 -2.24 -6.08 -11.47
CA HIS A 16 -3.66 -6.41 -11.63
C HIS A 16 -3.92 -7.20 -12.91
N ALA A 17 -3.40 -6.72 -14.04
CA ALA A 17 -3.51 -7.39 -15.33
C ALA A 17 -2.87 -8.79 -15.31
N VAL A 18 -1.73 -8.94 -14.64
CA VAL A 18 -1.04 -10.24 -14.50
C VAL A 18 -1.83 -11.22 -13.65
N ILE A 19 -2.39 -10.79 -12.51
CA ILE A 19 -3.23 -11.64 -11.65
C ILE A 19 -4.48 -12.08 -12.41
N LYS A 20 -5.15 -11.17 -13.11
CA LYS A 20 -6.39 -11.43 -13.86
C LYS A 20 -6.22 -12.46 -14.98
N LYS A 21 -5.06 -12.51 -15.63
CA LYS A 21 -4.75 -13.53 -16.65
C LYS A 21 -4.71 -14.94 -16.07
N GLY A 22 -4.44 -15.09 -14.77
CA GLY A 22 -4.37 -16.38 -14.07
C GLY A 22 -3.14 -17.20 -14.47
N ASN A 23 -2.68 -18.07 -13.56
CA ASN A 23 -1.63 -19.08 -13.77
C ASN A 23 -0.23 -18.59 -14.23
N LEU A 24 -0.02 -17.29 -14.47
CA LEU A 24 1.30 -16.73 -14.84
C LEU A 24 2.26 -16.64 -13.65
N LEU A 25 1.73 -16.30 -12.46
CA LEU A 25 2.55 -16.12 -11.27
C LEU A 25 2.80 -17.46 -10.56
N LYS A 26 3.95 -18.06 -10.81
CA LYS A 26 4.51 -19.13 -9.95
C LYS A 26 4.86 -18.56 -8.58
N ASP A 27 5.01 -19.40 -7.57
CA ASP A 27 5.28 -18.95 -6.20
C ASP A 27 6.56 -18.13 -6.09
N ILE A 28 7.58 -18.46 -6.90
CA ILE A 28 8.79 -17.66 -6.98
C ILE A 28 8.54 -16.24 -7.49
N HIS A 29 7.62 -16.05 -8.45
CA HIS A 29 7.23 -14.73 -8.95
C HIS A 29 6.53 -13.94 -7.85
N LYS A 30 5.56 -14.55 -7.14
CA LYS A 30 4.85 -13.92 -6.03
C LYS A 30 5.80 -13.46 -4.91
N CYS A 31 6.76 -14.32 -4.55
CA CYS A 31 7.80 -14.03 -3.57
C CYS A 31 8.69 -12.87 -4.01
N TYR A 32 9.15 -12.87 -5.27
CA TYR A 32 10.04 -11.83 -5.80
C TYR A 32 9.35 -10.47 -5.96
N ILE A 33 8.10 -10.47 -6.42
CA ILE A 33 7.27 -9.25 -6.54
C ILE A 33 7.04 -8.65 -5.15
N LEU A 34 6.66 -9.49 -4.17
CA LEU A 34 6.45 -9.00 -2.80
C LEU A 34 7.72 -8.43 -2.18
N TYR A 35 8.88 -9.11 -2.37
CA TYR A 35 10.17 -8.61 -1.91
C TYR A 35 10.47 -7.21 -2.46
N GLN A 36 10.29 -7.00 -3.77
CA GLN A 36 10.56 -5.71 -4.39
C GLN A 36 9.58 -4.63 -3.93
N LEU A 37 8.31 -4.97 -3.73
CA LEU A 37 7.31 -4.06 -3.17
C LEU A 37 7.65 -3.66 -1.74
N LEU A 38 8.03 -4.61 -0.88
CA LEU A 38 8.47 -4.35 0.49
C LEU A 38 9.71 -3.45 0.52
N LYS A 39 10.67 -3.69 -0.39
CA LYS A 39 11.85 -2.84 -0.57
C LYS A 39 11.47 -1.40 -0.95
N ALA A 40 10.57 -1.22 -1.92
CA ALA A 40 10.09 0.11 -2.31
C ALA A 40 9.37 0.81 -1.15
N THR A 41 8.52 0.07 -0.42
CA THR A 41 7.79 0.58 0.72
C THR A 41 8.71 0.95 1.89
N LYS A 42 9.75 0.15 2.19
CA LYS A 42 10.79 0.50 3.18
C LYS A 42 11.43 1.84 2.85
N PHE A 43 11.80 2.05 1.58
CA PHE A 43 12.44 3.28 1.14
C PHE A 43 11.54 4.51 1.39
N ILE A 44 10.29 4.49 0.91
CA ILE A 44 9.39 5.64 1.13
C ILE A 44 9.03 5.83 2.61
N HIS A 45 8.88 4.74 3.36
CA HIS A 45 8.61 4.77 4.80
C HIS A 45 9.77 5.35 5.59
N SER A 46 11.02 5.13 5.19
CA SER A 46 12.18 5.72 5.87
C SER A 46 12.22 7.24 5.75
N GLY A 47 11.67 7.81 4.68
CA GLY A 47 11.45 9.25 4.52
C GLY A 47 10.14 9.76 5.11
N ASN A 48 9.46 8.95 5.94
CA ASN A 48 8.17 9.28 6.56
C ASN A 48 7.04 9.59 5.55
N VAL A 49 7.09 9.00 4.36
CA VAL A 49 6.01 9.06 3.37
C VAL A 49 5.15 7.81 3.46
N ILE A 50 3.82 7.99 3.40
CA ILE A 50 2.85 6.91 3.22
C ILE A 50 2.17 7.04 1.86
N HIS A 51 2.01 5.92 1.14
CA HIS A 51 1.43 5.92 -0.21
C HIS A 51 -0.10 6.01 -0.19
N ARG A 52 -0.75 5.31 0.75
CA ARG A 52 -2.21 5.26 1.01
C ARG A 52 -3.08 4.64 -0.09
N ASP A 53 -2.56 4.42 -1.29
CA ASP A 53 -3.29 3.78 -2.40
C ASP A 53 -2.48 2.65 -3.06
N GLN A 54 -1.79 1.83 -2.27
CA GLN A 54 -1.13 0.65 -2.82
C GLN A 54 -2.18 -0.39 -3.21
N LYS A 55 -2.20 -0.77 -4.49
CA LYS A 55 -3.10 -1.76 -5.08
C LYS A 55 -2.42 -2.38 -6.31
N PRO A 56 -2.84 -3.56 -6.78
CA PRO A 56 -2.17 -4.25 -7.88
C PRO A 56 -2.04 -3.41 -9.17
N SER A 57 -2.99 -2.53 -9.48
CA SER A 57 -2.88 -1.65 -10.66
C SER A 57 -1.80 -0.56 -10.53
N ASN A 58 -1.35 -0.27 -9.31
CA ASN A 58 -0.30 0.72 -9.03
C ASN A 58 1.07 0.06 -8.84
N ILE A 59 1.17 -1.24 -9.13
CA ILE A 59 2.42 -2.02 -9.11
C ILE A 59 2.73 -2.39 -10.55
N LEU A 60 3.63 -1.62 -11.16
CA LEU A 60 4.05 -1.82 -12.54
C LEU A 60 5.09 -2.93 -12.61
N LEU A 61 5.05 -3.70 -13.70
CA LEU A 61 5.91 -4.85 -13.96
C LEU A 61 6.50 -4.75 -15.36
N ASP A 62 7.80 -5.02 -15.46
CA ASP A 62 8.48 -5.19 -16.75
C ASP A 62 8.60 -6.66 -17.19
N ALA A 63 9.13 -6.90 -18.40
CA ALA A 63 9.37 -8.25 -18.92
C ALA A 63 10.34 -9.10 -18.07
N GLN A 64 11.17 -8.46 -17.21
CA GLN A 64 12.09 -9.12 -16.29
C GLN A 64 11.49 -9.30 -14.88
N CYS A 65 10.19 -9.01 -14.69
CA CYS A 65 9.51 -9.00 -13.41
C CYS A 65 10.10 -7.99 -12.40
N CYS A 66 10.71 -6.91 -12.86
CA CYS A 66 11.06 -5.79 -11.99
C CYS A 66 9.80 -5.02 -11.60
N VAL A 67 9.72 -4.62 -10.34
CA VAL A 67 8.58 -3.90 -9.78
C VAL A 67 8.89 -2.41 -9.67
N LYS A 68 7.93 -1.57 -10.06
CA LYS A 68 7.89 -0.15 -9.69
C LYS A 68 6.54 0.21 -9.10
N LEU A 69 6.57 0.83 -7.92
CA LEU A 69 5.38 1.42 -7.31
C LEU A 69 5.13 2.79 -7.96
N CYS A 70 3.91 3.05 -8.39
CA CYS A 70 3.51 4.31 -9.03
C CYS A 70 2.27 4.91 -8.38
N ASP A 71 1.84 6.08 -8.88
CA ASP A 71 0.63 6.79 -8.47
C ASP A 71 0.65 7.30 -7.01
N PHE A 72 1.59 8.22 -6.77
CA PHE A 72 1.74 8.92 -5.49
C PHE A 72 0.73 10.06 -5.30
N GLY A 73 -0.34 10.15 -6.12
CA GLY A 73 -1.32 11.24 -6.05
C GLY A 73 -2.05 11.33 -4.71
N LEU A 74 -2.12 10.21 -3.98
CA LEU A 74 -2.69 10.14 -2.63
C LEU A 74 -1.62 10.04 -1.53
N ALA A 75 -0.33 10.09 -1.85
CA ALA A 75 0.73 9.98 -0.85
C ALA A 75 0.78 11.19 0.08
N ARG A 76 1.27 11.01 1.31
CA ARG A 76 1.43 12.10 2.31
C ARG A 76 2.69 11.92 3.12
N SER A 77 3.27 13.05 3.56
CA SER A 77 4.30 13.06 4.59
C SER A 77 3.66 13.00 5.98
N LEU A 78 4.09 12.06 6.81
CA LEU A 78 3.63 11.93 8.21
C LEU A 78 4.02 13.15 9.04
N ARG A 79 5.10 13.86 8.68
CA ARG A 79 5.51 15.10 9.35
C ARG A 79 4.48 16.21 9.16
N GLN A 80 4.02 16.43 7.92
CA GLN A 80 3.03 17.45 7.59
C GLN A 80 1.65 17.12 8.22
N LEU A 81 1.27 15.83 8.28
CA LEU A 81 0.04 15.40 8.96
C LEU A 81 0.04 15.67 10.47
N SER A 82 1.20 15.78 11.11
CA SER A 82 1.28 16.11 12.54
C SER A 82 1.02 17.59 12.83
N GLU A 83 1.22 18.45 11.84
CA GLU A 83 1.04 19.91 11.90
C GLU A 83 -0.39 20.31 11.46
N GLU A 84 -1.00 19.56 10.54
CA GLU A 84 -2.36 19.76 10.05
C GLU A 84 -3.43 19.20 11.00
N GLN A 85 -4.15 20.06 11.73
CA GLN A 85 -5.26 19.65 12.62
C GLN A 85 -6.52 19.16 11.87
N THR A 86 -6.59 19.39 10.57
CA THR A 86 -7.73 19.07 9.72
C THR A 86 -7.29 18.14 8.61
N VAL A 87 -7.40 16.83 8.84
CA VAL A 87 -7.37 15.89 7.72
C VAL A 87 -8.67 16.08 6.95
N PRO A 88 -8.65 16.40 5.65
CA PRO A 88 -9.85 16.42 4.85
C PRO A 88 -10.51 15.06 4.97
N VAL A 89 -11.77 15.04 5.40
CA VAL A 89 -12.63 13.85 5.35
C VAL A 89 -12.50 13.30 3.92
N LEU A 90 -11.76 12.19 3.79
CA LEU A 90 -11.42 11.59 2.52
C LEU A 90 -12.72 11.42 1.71
N THR A 91 -12.83 12.16 0.61
CA THR A 91 -13.97 12.11 -0.30
C THR A 91 -14.24 10.66 -0.66
N GLU A 92 -15.38 10.17 -0.18
CA GLU A 92 -15.70 8.77 0.05
C GLU A 92 -15.93 7.95 -1.24
N TYR A 93 -15.85 8.53 -2.45
CA TYR A 93 -16.66 8.01 -3.56
C TYR A 93 -16.01 7.52 -4.87
N VAL A 94 -14.69 7.50 -5.08
CA VAL A 94 -14.17 7.21 -6.45
C VAL A 94 -13.07 6.15 -6.58
N ALA A 95 -12.58 5.54 -5.49
CA ALA A 95 -11.49 4.55 -5.57
C ALA A 95 -11.82 3.18 -4.96
N THR A 96 -11.13 2.14 -5.45
CA THR A 96 -11.26 0.75 -4.99
C THR A 96 -10.91 0.62 -3.51
N ARG A 97 -11.91 0.33 -2.67
CA ARG A 97 -11.76 0.22 -1.20
C ARG A 97 -11.10 -1.06 -0.70
N TRP A 98 -10.86 -2.03 -1.59
CA TRP A 98 -10.47 -3.40 -1.25
C TRP A 98 -9.12 -3.53 -0.53
N TYR A 99 -8.24 -2.54 -0.70
CA TYR A 99 -6.88 -2.49 -0.12
C TYR A 99 -6.75 -1.46 1.00
N ARG A 100 -7.84 -0.75 1.35
CA ARG A 100 -7.81 0.28 2.40
C ARG A 100 -7.74 -0.38 3.78
N ALA A 101 -6.85 0.15 4.62
CA ALA A 101 -6.71 -0.31 6.00
C ALA A 101 -7.95 0.01 6.85
N PRO A 102 -8.25 -0.78 7.90
CA PRO A 102 -9.41 -0.57 8.76
C PRO A 102 -9.49 0.84 9.34
N GLU A 103 -8.36 1.40 9.77
CA GLU A 103 -8.25 2.76 10.32
C GLU A 103 -8.56 3.85 9.28
N ILE A 104 -8.31 3.60 7.98
CA ILE A 104 -8.75 4.49 6.90
C ILE A 104 -10.27 4.43 6.75
N LEU A 105 -10.84 3.22 6.72
CA LEU A 105 -12.28 2.99 6.56
C LEU A 105 -13.07 3.54 7.76
N LEU A 106 -12.44 3.58 8.93
CA LEU A 106 -12.99 4.08 10.18
C LEU A 106 -12.80 5.58 10.41
N ALA A 107 -12.16 6.28 9.47
CA ALA A 107 -11.81 7.70 9.61
C ALA A 107 -11.04 8.00 10.91
N SER A 108 -10.14 7.08 11.31
CA SER A 108 -9.22 7.31 12.42
C SER A 108 -8.32 8.51 12.12
N ARG A 109 -8.02 9.32 13.15
CA ARG A 109 -7.10 10.46 13.03
C ARG A 109 -5.62 10.05 13.04
N SER A 110 -5.32 8.82 13.43
CA SER A 110 -3.95 8.30 13.53
C SER A 110 -3.62 7.47 12.30
N TYR A 111 -3.02 8.12 11.29
CA TYR A 111 -2.45 7.43 10.14
C TYR A 111 -1.00 7.08 10.42
N THR A 112 -0.65 5.81 10.22
CA THR A 112 0.73 5.32 10.37
C THR A 112 1.19 4.64 9.10
N LYS A 113 2.48 4.28 9.06
CA LYS A 113 3.07 3.42 8.02
C LYS A 113 2.32 2.09 7.87
N GLY A 114 1.61 1.65 8.92
CA GLY A 114 0.79 0.45 8.93
C GLY A 114 -0.30 0.45 7.85
N VAL A 115 -0.76 1.61 7.37
CA VAL A 115 -1.76 1.72 6.30
C VAL A 115 -1.28 1.01 5.03
N ASP A 116 -0.06 1.30 4.59
CA ASP A 116 0.51 0.66 3.40
C ASP A 116 0.80 -0.83 3.65
N MET A 117 1.22 -1.19 4.87
CA MET A 117 1.50 -2.59 5.22
C MET A 117 0.24 -3.45 5.17
N TRP A 118 -0.92 -2.90 5.50
CA TRP A 118 -2.21 -3.56 5.29
C TRP A 118 -2.48 -3.79 3.81
N SER A 119 -2.31 -2.75 2.98
CA SER A 119 -2.51 -2.86 1.53
C SER A 119 -1.61 -3.92 0.91
N ILE A 120 -0.34 -4.00 1.33
CA ILE A 120 0.60 -5.07 0.93
C ILE A 120 0.09 -6.44 1.35
N GLY A 121 -0.48 -6.58 2.54
CA GLY A 121 -1.16 -7.80 2.97
C GLY A 121 -2.29 -8.20 2.03
N CYS A 122 -3.17 -7.25 1.66
CA CYS A 122 -4.24 -7.50 0.68
C CYS A 122 -3.70 -7.91 -0.69
N ILE A 123 -2.62 -7.27 -1.17
CA ILE A 123 -1.96 -7.59 -2.44
C ILE A 123 -1.34 -8.99 -2.41
N LEU A 124 -0.66 -9.36 -1.32
CA LEU A 124 -0.14 -10.72 -1.13
C LEU A 124 -1.28 -11.74 -1.15
N GLY A 125 -2.36 -11.48 -0.41
CA GLY A 125 -3.55 -12.32 -0.42
C GLY A 125 -4.11 -12.51 -1.82
N GLU A 126 -4.21 -11.43 -2.60
CA GLU A 126 -4.71 -11.49 -3.97
C GLU A 126 -3.78 -12.24 -4.93
N MET A 127 -2.46 -12.09 -4.79
CA MET A 127 -1.49 -12.88 -5.57
C MET A 127 -1.59 -14.39 -5.27
N LEU A 128 -1.85 -14.76 -4.01
CA LEU A 128 -1.99 -16.15 -3.58
C LEU A 128 -3.34 -16.75 -3.99
N LEU A 129 -4.41 -15.96 -3.93
CA LEU A 129 -5.78 -16.42 -4.20
C LEU A 129 -6.19 -16.29 -5.68
N GLY A 130 -5.51 -15.42 -6.44
CA GLY A 130 -5.86 -15.07 -7.83
C GLY A 130 -7.05 -14.11 -7.97
N LYS A 131 -7.60 -13.62 -6.86
CA LYS A 131 -8.73 -12.68 -6.80
C LYS A 131 -8.64 -11.84 -5.52
N PRO A 132 -9.27 -10.64 -5.49
CA PRO A 132 -9.22 -9.75 -4.33
C PRO A 132 -9.63 -10.45 -3.03
N LEU A 133 -8.89 -10.19 -1.95
CA LEU A 133 -9.14 -10.81 -0.65
C LEU A 133 -10.40 -10.25 0.04
N PHE A 134 -10.65 -8.94 -0.12
CA PHE A 134 -11.78 -8.24 0.49
C PHE A 134 -12.53 -7.39 -0.55
N PRO A 135 -13.30 -7.98 -1.47
CA PRO A 135 -14.06 -7.25 -2.48
C PRO A 135 -15.33 -6.61 -1.91
N GLY A 136 -15.20 -5.61 -1.04
CA GLY A 136 -16.32 -4.90 -0.42
C GLY A 136 -17.13 -4.03 -1.39
N THR A 137 -18.45 -4.22 -1.39
CA THR A 137 -19.40 -3.43 -2.21
C THR A 137 -19.74 -2.07 -1.60
N SER A 138 -19.62 -1.93 -0.28
CA SER A 138 -19.78 -0.70 0.49
C SER A 138 -18.73 -0.63 1.60
N THR A 139 -18.57 0.53 2.26
CA THR A 139 -17.67 0.68 3.43
C THR A 139 -18.03 -0.31 4.53
N MET A 140 -19.32 -0.44 4.85
CA MET A 140 -19.79 -1.39 5.86
C MET A 140 -19.50 -2.83 5.46
N ASN A 141 -19.80 -3.21 4.21
CA ASN A 141 -19.51 -4.56 3.73
C ASN A 141 -18.00 -4.86 3.69
N GLN A 142 -17.17 -3.87 3.37
CA GLN A 142 -15.71 -4.01 3.44
C GLN A 142 -15.26 -4.31 4.87
N ILE A 143 -15.75 -3.57 5.86
CA ILE A 143 -15.45 -3.78 7.28
C ILE A 143 -15.91 -5.18 7.71
N GLU A 144 -17.14 -5.59 7.37
CA GLU A 144 -17.65 -6.93 7.68
C GLU A 144 -16.75 -8.04 7.13
N GLN A 145 -16.29 -7.93 5.88
CA GLN A 145 -15.38 -8.91 5.27
C GLN A 145 -14.03 -8.97 6.00
N ILE A 146 -13.49 -7.82 6.40
CA ILE A 146 -12.25 -7.73 7.18
C ILE A 146 -12.40 -8.46 8.53
N LEU A 147 -13.51 -8.21 9.22
CA LEU A 147 -13.76 -8.74 10.57
C LEU A 147 -13.95 -10.25 10.59
N ARG A 148 -14.51 -10.83 9.53
CA ARG A 148 -14.64 -12.29 9.38
C ARG A 148 -13.29 -13.01 9.44
N ILE A 149 -12.23 -12.38 8.94
CA ILE A 149 -10.89 -12.96 8.86
C ILE A 149 -10.04 -12.55 10.07
N CYS A 150 -9.95 -11.24 10.35
CA CYS A 150 -9.08 -10.74 11.42
C CYS A 150 -9.63 -11.02 12.82
N GLY A 151 -10.95 -11.24 12.96
CA GLY A 151 -11.64 -11.49 14.23
C GLY A 151 -12.04 -10.21 14.97
N ILE A 152 -13.17 -10.29 15.68
CA ILE A 152 -13.84 -9.19 16.40
C ILE A 152 -13.13 -8.80 17.72
N LEU A 153 -12.09 -9.53 18.13
CA LEU A 153 -11.57 -9.46 19.51
C LEU A 153 -10.99 -8.10 19.93
N GLU A 154 -10.59 -7.23 18.98
CA GLU A 154 -10.13 -5.87 19.30
C GLU A 154 -11.24 -4.79 19.18
N LEU A 155 -12.44 -5.14 18.71
CA LEU A 155 -13.52 -4.19 18.40
C LEU A 155 -14.78 -4.34 19.28
N LYS A 156 -14.77 -5.24 20.26
CA LYS A 156 -15.92 -5.46 21.16
C LYS A 156 -16.43 -4.18 21.86
N ASN A 157 -15.62 -3.13 21.94
CA ASN A 157 -16.01 -1.85 22.54
C ASN A 157 -16.67 -0.86 21.56
N TYR A 158 -16.59 -1.08 20.24
CA TYR A 158 -17.03 -0.09 19.24
C TYR A 158 -18.30 -0.51 18.49
N TRP A 159 -18.57 -1.81 18.33
CA TRP A 159 -19.73 -2.29 17.59
C TRP A 159 -20.36 -3.55 18.18
N SER A 160 -21.69 -3.53 18.29
CA SER A 160 -22.54 -4.70 18.51
C SER A 160 -22.58 -5.56 17.24
N LEU A 161 -21.46 -6.19 16.89
CA LEU A 161 -21.41 -7.10 15.75
C LEU A 161 -22.08 -8.43 16.12
N PRO A 162 -22.96 -8.98 15.26
CA PRO A 162 -23.47 -10.33 15.46
C PRO A 162 -22.29 -11.29 15.55
N SER A 163 -22.39 -12.28 16.44
CA SER A 163 -21.40 -13.34 16.61
C SER A 163 -21.16 -14.06 15.29
N GLN A 164 -20.24 -13.56 14.47
CA GLN A 164 -19.84 -14.20 13.22
C GLN A 164 -18.76 -15.23 13.51
N THR A 165 -18.95 -16.42 12.96
CA THR A 165 -17.94 -17.47 12.91
C THR A 165 -16.72 -16.94 12.17
N ARG A 166 -15.59 -16.88 12.88
CA ARG A 166 -14.29 -16.51 12.31
C ARG A 166 -13.90 -17.55 11.27
N VAL A 167 -13.51 -17.11 10.08
CA VAL A 167 -12.97 -18.00 9.05
C VAL A 167 -11.46 -18.01 9.19
N ALA A 168 -10.87 -19.21 9.31
CA ALA A 168 -9.42 -19.32 9.38
C ALA A 168 -8.81 -18.99 8.00
N PHE A 169 -7.63 -18.34 7.98
CA PHE A 169 -6.91 -18.07 6.73
C PHE A 169 -6.70 -19.37 5.94
N GLU A 170 -6.42 -20.47 6.62
CA GLU A 170 -6.23 -21.81 6.07
C GLU A 170 -7.45 -22.34 5.29
N GLU A 171 -8.66 -21.85 5.60
CA GLU A 171 -9.89 -22.24 4.89
C GLU A 171 -10.14 -21.41 3.62
N ILE A 172 -9.51 -20.25 3.51
CA ILE A 172 -9.70 -19.30 2.40
C ILE A 172 -8.70 -19.56 1.28
N PHE A 173 -7.47 -19.92 1.64
CA PHE A 173 -6.37 -20.08 0.71
C PHE A 173 -6.24 -21.53 0.23
N PRO A 174 -5.78 -21.77 -1.02
CA PRO A 174 -5.56 -23.12 -1.52
C PRO A 174 -4.61 -23.92 -0.59
N PRO A 175 -4.81 -25.23 -0.41
CA PRO A 175 -3.91 -26.06 0.42
C PRO A 175 -2.46 -26.07 -0.05
N SER A 176 -2.21 -25.73 -1.32
CA SER A 176 -0.87 -25.58 -1.90
C SER A 176 -0.17 -24.27 -1.51
N THR A 177 -0.82 -23.38 -0.77
CA THR A 177 -0.25 -22.08 -0.39
C THR A 177 0.94 -22.28 0.55
N PRO A 178 2.12 -21.69 0.26
CA PRO A 178 3.28 -21.84 1.13
C PRO A 178 3.01 -21.32 2.55
N LEU A 179 3.32 -22.13 3.58
CA LEU A 179 3.13 -21.75 4.98
C LEU A 179 3.82 -20.43 5.36
N PRO A 180 5.06 -20.13 4.91
CA PRO A 180 5.67 -18.83 5.20
C PRO A 180 4.91 -17.64 4.58
N ALA A 181 4.20 -17.85 3.48
CA ALA A 181 3.38 -16.81 2.84
C ALA A 181 2.16 -16.48 3.71
N LEU A 182 1.47 -17.52 4.22
CA LEU A 182 0.34 -17.37 5.13
C LEU A 182 0.75 -16.74 6.46
N ASP A 183 1.91 -17.10 7.00
CA ASP A 183 2.46 -16.49 8.22
C ASP A 183 2.74 -15.00 8.02
N LEU A 184 3.37 -14.61 6.91
CA LEU A 184 3.58 -13.19 6.59
C LEU A 184 2.25 -12.45 6.43
N LEU A 185 1.29 -13.05 5.71
CA LEU A 185 -0.03 -12.47 5.49
C LEU A 185 -0.75 -12.17 6.81
N LYS A 186 -0.71 -13.09 7.78
CA LYS A 186 -1.30 -12.91 9.12
C LYS A 186 -0.65 -11.79 9.92
N LYS A 187 0.67 -11.59 9.76
CA LYS A 187 1.42 -10.54 10.43
C LYS A 187 1.26 -9.15 9.78
N LEU A 188 0.84 -9.10 8.52
CA LEU A 188 0.48 -7.87 7.81
C LEU A 188 -0.99 -7.48 8.03
N LEU A 189 -1.90 -8.46 8.01
CA LEU A 189 -3.34 -8.27 8.20
C LEU A 189 -3.74 -8.33 9.69
N VAL A 190 -3.18 -7.41 10.46
CA VAL A 190 -3.50 -7.19 11.88
C VAL A 190 -4.37 -5.95 12.00
N PHE A 191 -5.43 -6.00 12.82
CA PHE A 191 -6.37 -4.89 12.95
C PHE A 191 -5.67 -3.64 13.52
N ASN A 192 -5.04 -3.76 14.68
CA ASN A 192 -4.19 -2.70 15.24
C ASN A 192 -2.99 -2.39 14.30
N PRO A 193 -2.87 -1.16 13.77
CA PRO A 193 -1.81 -0.80 12.83
C PRO A 193 -0.41 -0.86 13.44
N ASP A 194 -0.26 -0.62 14.74
CA ASP A 194 1.05 -0.60 15.44
C ASP A 194 1.59 -2.02 15.70
N LYS A 195 0.74 -3.04 15.54
CA LYS A 195 1.13 -4.46 15.66
C LYS A 195 1.45 -5.11 14.31
N ARG A 196 1.26 -4.39 13.19
CA ARG A 196 1.63 -4.90 11.86
C ARG A 196 3.15 -4.86 11.73
N LEU A 197 3.71 -5.83 11.01
CA LEU A 197 5.12 -5.72 10.62
C LEU A 197 5.36 -4.44 9.83
N THR A 198 6.44 -3.76 10.14
CA THR A 198 7.02 -2.73 9.28
C THR A 198 7.58 -3.34 7.99
N ALA A 199 7.80 -2.53 6.96
CA ALA A 199 8.44 -2.99 5.73
C ALA A 199 9.85 -3.56 5.98
N GLU A 200 10.59 -2.99 6.93
CA GLU A 200 11.92 -3.48 7.30
C GLU A 200 11.86 -4.86 7.98
N GLU A 201 10.93 -5.07 8.91
CA GLU A 201 10.76 -6.38 9.55
C GLU A 201 10.23 -7.43 8.55
N ALA A 202 9.33 -7.03 7.66
CA ALA A 202 8.78 -7.89 6.62
C ALA A 202 9.84 -8.35 5.59
N LEU A 203 10.86 -7.52 5.30
CA LEU A 203 11.99 -7.91 4.44
C LEU A 203 12.85 -9.02 5.06
N LYS A 204 12.89 -9.12 6.39
CA LYS A 204 13.58 -10.17 7.14
C LYS A 204 12.74 -11.45 7.28
N HIS A 205 11.52 -11.46 6.75
CA HIS A 205 10.60 -12.58 6.91
C HIS A 205 11.02 -13.82 6.10
N PRO A 206 10.89 -15.05 6.63
CA PRO A 206 11.26 -16.29 5.93
C PRO A 206 10.69 -16.44 4.51
N TYR A 207 9.51 -15.87 4.25
CA TYR A 207 8.87 -15.93 2.93
C TYR A 207 9.68 -15.24 1.82
N VAL A 208 10.32 -14.09 2.12
CA VAL A 208 11.09 -13.30 1.14
C VAL A 208 12.60 -13.40 1.35
N ASN A 209 13.04 -14.09 2.40
CA ASN A 209 14.43 -14.18 2.84
C ASN A 209 15.42 -14.59 1.73
N ARG A 210 14.99 -15.40 0.76
CA ARG A 210 15.83 -15.81 -0.38
C ARG A 210 16.30 -14.66 -1.27
N PHE A 211 15.61 -13.53 -1.24
CA PHE A 211 15.92 -12.32 -2.00
C PHE A 211 16.44 -11.17 -1.12
N HIS A 212 16.31 -11.30 0.20
CA HIS A 212 16.73 -10.30 1.16
C HIS A 212 18.21 -9.99 1.00
N CYS A 213 18.51 -8.70 0.83
CA CYS A 213 19.88 -8.22 0.65
C CYS A 213 19.96 -6.79 1.20
N PRO A 214 20.38 -6.61 2.47
CA PRO A 214 20.42 -5.30 3.12
C PRO A 214 21.18 -4.23 2.31
N ALA A 215 22.28 -4.62 1.65
CA ALA A 215 23.07 -3.72 0.81
C ALA A 215 22.31 -3.18 -0.43
N ARG A 216 21.21 -3.83 -0.84
CA ARG A 216 20.37 -3.42 -1.97
C ARG A 216 19.00 -2.88 -1.54
N GLU A 217 18.84 -2.60 -0.25
CA GLU A 217 17.60 -2.12 0.37
C GLU A 217 17.85 -0.74 1.01
N PRO A 218 17.98 0.32 0.20
CA PRO A 218 18.29 1.66 0.72
C PRO A 218 17.18 2.22 1.60
N SER A 219 17.57 3.13 2.47
CA SER A 219 16.69 4.00 3.27
C SER A 219 17.10 5.45 3.04
N LEU A 220 16.14 6.37 3.18
CA LEU A 220 16.37 7.79 3.36
C LEU A 220 16.79 8.06 4.81
N ASP A 221 17.68 9.02 4.99
CA ASP A 221 18.15 9.53 6.28
C ASP A 221 17.51 10.88 6.65
N PHE A 222 16.53 11.34 5.86
CA PHE A 222 15.77 12.58 6.06
C PHE A 222 14.28 12.38 5.80
N ASP A 223 13.47 13.23 6.41
CA ASP A 223 12.03 13.32 6.13
C ASP A 223 11.78 13.97 4.77
N VAL A 224 10.92 13.37 3.96
CA VAL A 224 10.42 14.03 2.75
C VAL A 224 9.37 15.07 3.15
N ILE A 225 9.62 16.31 2.78
CA ILE A 225 8.70 17.43 2.93
C ILE A 225 8.21 17.80 1.53
N LEU A 226 6.89 17.75 1.31
CA LEU A 226 6.34 18.13 0.02
C LEU A 226 6.48 19.66 -0.13
N PRO A 227 7.00 20.15 -1.27
CA PRO A 227 7.23 21.58 -1.48
C PRO A 227 5.91 22.38 -1.57
N LEU A 228 4.81 21.67 -1.81
CA LEU A 228 3.46 22.21 -1.85
C LEU A 228 2.65 21.50 -0.75
N GLY A 229 2.10 22.27 0.18
CA GLY A 229 1.12 21.76 1.14
C GLY A 229 -0.19 21.42 0.41
N ASP A 230 -0.80 20.29 0.78
CA ASP A 230 -2.08 19.84 0.21
C ASP A 230 -3.28 20.67 0.72
N ASP A 231 -3.06 21.48 1.75
CA ASP A 231 -4.00 22.40 2.37
C ASP A 231 -4.16 23.73 1.60
N VAL A 232 -3.22 24.03 0.70
CA VAL A 232 -3.23 25.27 -0.08
C VAL A 232 -3.86 25.03 -1.44
N GLN A 233 -5.07 25.54 -1.64
CA GLN A 233 -5.73 25.54 -2.93
C GLN A 233 -5.13 26.62 -3.84
N LEU A 234 -4.09 26.23 -4.59
CA LEU A 234 -3.42 27.11 -5.56
C LEU A 234 -4.20 27.21 -6.87
N SER A 235 -4.10 28.36 -7.53
CA SER A 235 -4.50 28.45 -8.94
C SER A 235 -3.61 27.56 -9.81
N VAL A 236 -4.12 27.15 -10.97
CA VAL A 236 -3.35 26.33 -11.94
C VAL A 236 -2.02 26.99 -12.31
N ALA A 237 -1.99 28.31 -12.44
CA ALA A 237 -0.78 29.05 -12.79
C ALA A 237 0.26 29.03 -11.66
N GLU A 238 -0.16 29.19 -10.41
CA GLU A 238 0.73 29.14 -9.25
C GLU A 238 1.29 27.73 -9.02
N TYR A 239 0.44 26.71 -9.11
CA TYR A 239 0.88 25.32 -8.99
C TYR A 239 1.93 24.98 -10.05
N ARG A 240 1.70 25.41 -11.30
CA ARG A 240 2.63 25.23 -12.41
C ARG A 240 3.96 25.96 -12.16
N ASN A 241 3.93 27.22 -11.76
CA ASN A 241 5.15 28.01 -11.55
C ASN A 241 6.00 27.41 -10.42
N LYS A 242 5.38 27.03 -9.29
CA LYS A 242 6.09 26.35 -8.21
C LYS A 242 6.64 24.99 -8.64
N LEU A 243 5.91 24.23 -9.46
CA LEU A 243 6.42 22.97 -10.00
C LEU A 243 7.65 23.20 -10.89
N TYR A 244 7.66 24.25 -11.73
CA TYR A 244 8.83 24.61 -12.53
C TYR A 244 10.00 25.07 -11.67
N GLU A 245 9.79 25.85 -10.61
CA GLU A 245 10.84 26.23 -9.65
C GLU A 245 11.47 24.99 -9.01
N VAL A 246 10.64 24.06 -8.55
CA VAL A 246 11.07 22.77 -7.99
C VAL A 246 11.88 22.00 -9.03
N LEU A 247 11.36 21.79 -10.24
CA LEU A 247 12.07 21.09 -11.30
C LEU A 247 13.42 21.75 -11.65
N SER A 248 13.46 23.08 -11.70
CA SER A 248 14.70 23.84 -12.01
C SER A 248 15.76 23.67 -10.92
N SER A 249 15.35 23.54 -9.65
CA SER A 249 16.27 23.29 -8.54
C SER A 249 16.88 21.89 -8.57
N TYR A 250 16.14 20.88 -9.05
CA TYR A 250 16.62 19.51 -9.19
C TYR A 250 17.38 19.28 -10.51
N PHE A 251 17.02 20.02 -11.55
CA PHE A 251 17.59 19.90 -12.90
C PHE A 251 18.10 21.26 -13.41
N PRO A 252 19.20 21.80 -12.84
CA PRO A 252 19.69 23.15 -13.15
C PRO A 252 20.25 23.34 -14.58
N LYS A 253 20.12 22.34 -15.46
CA LYS A 253 20.60 22.36 -16.85
C LYS A 253 19.48 22.41 -17.90
N PHE A 254 18.28 22.83 -17.50
CA PHE A 254 17.18 23.18 -18.41
C PHE A 254 16.77 24.64 -18.20
#